data_AF-A0A135I513-F1
#
_entry.id   AF-A0A135I513-F1
#
_cell.length_a   1.000
_cell.length_b   1.000
_cell.length_c   1.000
_cell.angle_alpha   90.00
_cell.angle_beta   90.00
_cell.angle_gamma   90.00
#
_symmetry.space_group_name_H-M   'P 1'
#
loop_
_entity.id
_entity.type
_entity.pdbx_description
1 polymer ?
#
loop_
_entity_poly.entity_id
_entity_poly.type
_entity_poly.pdbx_seq_one_letter_code
_entity_poly.pdbx_strand_id
1 'polypeptide(L)'
;MLTKGTKAALWMGAICSVLMIGKLAFRAFIYNDMYIAPGEPVGISDVIVLYLYLLLLLLFIVSVLLAIALFIWGEPQSKKSGLLLVLFCVVLFFASPSLYSLAGRLSS
;
A
#
# COMPACT_ATOMS: atom_id res chain seq x y z
N MET A 1 -27.15 -7.88 -2.94
CA MET A 1 -26.77 -6.77 -2.02
C MET A 1 -25.36 -7.04 -1.49
N LEU A 2 -24.50 -6.02 -1.38
CA LEU A 2 -23.14 -6.20 -0.83
C LEU A 2 -23.18 -6.30 0.71
N THR A 3 -22.58 -7.34 1.26
CA THR A 3 -22.46 -7.51 2.73
C THR A 3 -21.57 -6.41 3.34
N LYS A 4 -21.77 -6.09 4.62
CA LYS A 4 -20.94 -5.09 5.33
C LYS A 4 -19.45 -5.45 5.29
N GLY A 5 -19.13 -6.74 5.44
CA GLY A 5 -17.75 -7.25 5.35
C GLY A 5 -17.12 -7.07 3.97
N THR A 6 -17.87 -7.32 2.89
CA THR A 6 -17.41 -7.05 1.53
C THR A 6 -17.14 -5.55 1.30
N LYS A 7 -18.00 -4.66 1.83
CA LYS A 7 -17.75 -3.20 1.74
C LYS A 7 -16.48 -2.80 2.47
N ALA A 8 -16.25 -3.33 3.68
CA ALA A 8 -15.04 -3.05 4.45
C ALA A 8 -13.77 -3.51 3.71
N ALA A 9 -13.79 -4.70 3.12
CA ALA A 9 -12.68 -5.22 2.33
C ALA A 9 -12.39 -4.34 1.09
N LEU A 10 -13.42 -3.87 0.39
CA LEU A 10 -13.25 -2.95 -0.75
C LEU A 10 -12.64 -1.62 -0.34
N TRP A 11 -13.13 -1.01 0.75
CA TRP A 11 -12.57 0.23 1.27
C TRP A 11 -11.10 0.06 1.67
N MET A 12 -10.76 -1.04 2.34
CA MET A 12 -9.38 -1.32 2.72
C MET A 12 -8.47 -1.49 1.49
N GLY A 13 -8.93 -2.22 0.48
CA GLY A 13 -8.21 -2.35 -0.79
C GLY A 13 -8.04 -1.01 -1.52
N ALA A 14 -9.06 -0.16 -1.50
CA ALA A 14 -8.99 1.18 -2.09
C ALA A 14 -7.96 2.06 -1.38
N ILE A 15 -7.94 2.07 -0.04
CA ILE A 15 -6.96 2.86 0.73
C ILE A 15 -5.54 2.35 0.47
N CYS A 16 -5.32 1.03 0.45
CA CYS A 16 -4.02 0.45 0.09
C CYS A 16 -3.58 0.89 -1.31
N SER A 17 -4.50 0.90 -2.28
CA SER A 17 -4.22 1.31 -3.66
C SER A 17 -3.85 2.80 -3.74
N VAL A 18 -4.63 3.66 -3.09
CA VAL A 18 -4.37 5.12 -3.07
C VAL A 18 -3.01 5.41 -2.44
N LEU A 19 -2.69 4.76 -1.32
CA LEU A 19 -1.41 4.95 -0.66
C LEU A 19 -0.24 4.44 -1.51
N MET A 20 -0.42 3.31 -2.20
CA MET A 20 0.57 2.79 -3.13
C MET A 20 0.82 3.76 -4.30
N ILE A 21 -0.24 4.29 -4.91
CA ILE A 21 -0.15 5.29 -5.97
C ILE A 21 0.52 6.56 -5.45
N GLY A 22 0.15 7.04 -4.26
CA GLY A 22 0.76 8.21 -3.61
C GLY A 22 2.25 8.03 -3.40
N LYS A 23 2.70 6.85 -2.94
CA LYS A 23 4.12 6.51 -2.81
C LYS A 23 4.86 6.57 -4.15
N LEU A 24 4.26 6.02 -5.21
CA LEU A 24 4.86 6.03 -6.55
C LEU A 24 4.90 7.45 -7.13
N ALA A 25 3.85 8.24 -6.96
CA ALA A 25 3.79 9.62 -7.40
C ALA A 25 4.82 10.48 -6.67
N PHE A 26 4.95 10.31 -5.35
CA PHE A 26 6.01 10.98 -4.58
C PHE A 26 7.39 10.63 -5.15
N ARG A 27 7.65 9.35 -5.44
CA ARG A 27 8.93 8.92 -6.02
C ARG A 27 9.18 9.48 -7.42
N ALA A 28 8.14 9.55 -8.26
CA ALA A 28 8.24 9.99 -9.64
C ALA A 28 8.40 11.51 -9.79
N PHE A 29 7.72 12.30 -8.95
CA PHE A 29 7.60 13.74 -9.16
C PHE A 29 8.23 14.62 -8.07
N ILE A 30 8.32 14.15 -6.82
CA ILE A 30 8.71 15.01 -5.69
C ILE A 30 10.10 14.64 -5.15
N TYR A 31 10.45 13.35 -5.22
CA TYR A 31 11.65 12.81 -4.59
C TYR A 31 12.95 13.48 -5.08
N ASN A 32 13.07 13.77 -6.38
CA ASN A 32 14.28 14.38 -6.96
C ASN A 32 14.34 15.91 -6.77
N ASP A 33 13.19 16.57 -6.57
CA ASP A 33 13.11 18.02 -6.35
C ASP A 33 13.38 18.40 -4.89
N MET A 34 13.37 17.43 -3.99
CA MET A 34 13.65 17.65 -2.59
C MET A 34 15.15 17.80 -2.31
N TYR A 35 15.49 18.90 -1.65
CA TYR A 35 16.85 19.25 -1.29
C TYR A 35 17.51 18.19 -0.40
N ILE A 36 18.72 17.79 -0.78
CA ILE A 36 19.64 16.99 0.05
C ILE A 36 20.72 17.96 0.55
N ALA A 37 20.85 18.10 1.86
CA ALA A 37 21.87 18.96 2.43
C ALA A 37 23.28 18.41 2.13
N PRO A 38 24.24 19.27 1.76
CA PRO A 38 25.59 18.82 1.43
C PRO A 38 26.25 18.20 2.67
N GLY A 39 26.69 16.94 2.53
CA GLY A 39 27.30 16.16 3.60
C GLY A 39 26.35 15.24 4.36
N GLU A 40 25.04 15.28 4.09
CA GLU A 40 24.09 14.36 4.70
C GLU A 40 23.95 13.06 3.89
N PRO A 41 24.01 11.88 4.55
CA PRO A 41 23.91 10.59 3.88
C PRO A 41 22.49 10.25 3.42
N VAL A 42 21.47 10.98 3.87
CA VAL A 42 20.05 10.69 3.59
C VAL A 42 19.27 11.99 3.43
N GLY A 43 18.41 12.07 2.41
CA GLY A 43 17.52 13.21 2.22
C GLY A 43 16.24 13.11 3.05
N ILE A 44 15.55 14.24 3.24
CA ILE A 44 14.20 14.24 3.84
C ILE A 44 13.25 13.36 3.00
N SER A 45 13.49 13.26 1.69
CA SER A 45 12.70 12.45 0.75
C SER A 45 12.79 10.95 1.06
N ASP A 46 13.94 10.47 1.52
CA ASP A 46 14.11 9.08 1.96
C ASP A 46 13.29 8.78 3.22
N VAL A 47 13.28 9.71 4.18
CA VAL A 47 12.48 9.58 5.41
C VAL A 47 11.00 9.51 5.08
N ILE A 48 10.52 10.34 4.16
CA ILE A 48 9.12 10.34 3.71
C ILE A 48 8.79 9.02 3.01
N VAL A 49 9.66 8.52 2.13
CA VAL A 49 9.46 7.22 1.47
C VAL A 49 9.39 6.09 2.49
N LEU A 50 10.30 6.08 3.47
CA LEU A 50 10.30 5.08 4.55
C LEU A 50 8.99 5.13 5.34
N TYR A 51 8.53 6.33 5.68
CA TYR A 51 7.27 6.53 6.38
C TYR A 51 6.07 6.00 5.56
N LEU A 52 5.99 6.33 4.28
CA LEU A 52 4.94 5.82 3.38
C LEU A 52 4.99 4.30 3.23
N TYR A 53 6.18 3.70 3.22
CA TYR A 53 6.35 2.25 3.19
C TYR A 53 5.86 1.60 4.48
N LEU A 54 6.22 2.13 5.65
CA LEU A 54 5.76 1.65 6.95
C LEU A 54 4.23 1.75 7.09
N LEU A 55 3.65 2.86 6.61
CA LEU A 55 2.21 3.07 6.62
C LEU A 55 1.51 2.02 5.73
N LEU A 56 2.05 1.73 4.54
CA LEU A 56 1.51 0.69 3.67
C LEU A 56 1.64 -0.71 4.28
N LEU A 57 2.77 -1.01 4.93
CA LEU A 57 2.99 -2.28 5.64
C LEU A 57 1.97 -2.46 6.77
N LEU A 58 1.71 -1.40 7.55
CA LEU A 58 0.71 -1.41 8.61
C LEU A 58 -0.68 -1.70 8.04
N LEU A 59 -1.05 -1.10 6.91
CA LEU A 59 -2.31 -1.41 6.24
C LEU A 59 -2.41 -2.86 5.77
N PHE A 60 -1.32 -3.48 5.32
CA PHE A 60 -1.33 -4.90 4.97
C PHE A 60 -1.59 -5.77 6.19
N ILE A 61 -0.98 -5.47 7.33
CA ILE A 61 -1.26 -6.17 8.59
C ILE A 61 -2.74 -6.04 8.97
N VAL A 62 -3.28 -4.82 8.93
CA VAL A 62 -4.70 -4.57 9.22
C VAL A 62 -5.62 -5.29 8.23
N SER A 63 -5.24 -5.36 6.95
CA SER A 63 -6.00 -6.08 5.92
C SER A 63 -6.03 -7.58 6.15
N VAL A 64 -4.91 -8.16 6.60
CA VAL A 64 -4.82 -9.58 6.99
C VAL A 64 -5.68 -9.84 8.23
N LEU A 65 -5.62 -8.98 9.25
CA LEU A 65 -6.47 -9.10 10.44
C LEU A 65 -7.96 -9.01 10.09
N LEU A 66 -8.33 -8.09 9.19
CA LEU A 66 -9.70 -7.98 8.68
C LEU A 66 -10.12 -9.26 7.95
N ALA A 67 -9.24 -9.83 7.12
CA ALA A 67 -9.53 -11.09 6.43
C ALA A 67 -9.73 -12.26 7.39
N ILE A 68 -8.94 -12.34 8.47
CA ILE A 68 -9.11 -13.34 9.54
C ILE A 68 -10.47 -13.14 10.22
N ALA A 69 -10.82 -11.91 10.58
CA ALA A 69 -12.11 -11.59 11.20
C ALA A 69 -13.29 -11.97 10.28
N LEU A 70 -13.19 -11.69 8.97
CA LEU A 70 -14.18 -12.09 7.97
C LEU A 70 -14.24 -13.61 7.78
N PHE A 71 -13.16 -14.33 8.00
CA PHE A 71 -13.15 -15.79 7.90
C PHE A 71 -13.88 -16.46 9.07
N ILE A 72 -13.71 -15.93 10.28
CA ILE A 72 -14.31 -16.43 11.52
C ILE A 72 -15.80 -16.05 11.61
N TRP A 73 -16.13 -14.77 11.39
CA TRP A 73 -17.49 -14.24 11.62
C TRP A 73 -18.26 -13.87 10.36
N GLY A 74 -17.62 -13.89 9.19
CA GLY A 74 -18.25 -13.44 7.95
C GLY A 74 -19.11 -14.50 7.27
N GLU A 75 -20.13 -14.02 6.58
CA GLU A 75 -20.92 -14.81 5.63
C GLU A 75 -20.05 -15.36 4.49
N PRO A 76 -20.45 -16.46 3.81
CA PRO A 76 -19.64 -17.07 2.74
C PRO A 76 -19.21 -16.09 1.64
N GLN A 77 -20.01 -15.07 1.34
CA GLN A 77 -19.63 -14.00 0.41
C GLN A 77 -18.50 -13.11 0.97
N SER A 78 -18.56 -12.75 2.26
CA SER A 78 -17.52 -11.98 2.94
C SER A 78 -16.20 -12.74 3.05
N LYS A 79 -16.24 -14.08 3.21
CA LYS A 79 -15.03 -14.92 3.22
C LYS A 79 -14.26 -14.85 1.90
N LYS A 80 -14.97 -14.91 0.77
CA LYS A 80 -14.37 -14.74 -0.57
C LYS A 80 -13.73 -13.35 -0.72
N SER A 81 -14.40 -12.31 -0.24
CA SER A 81 -13.86 -10.94 -0.26
C SER A 81 -12.60 -10.78 0.60
N GLY A 82 -12.56 -11.41 1.78
CA GLY A 82 -11.36 -11.43 2.63
C GLY A 82 -10.18 -12.13 1.94
N LEU A 83 -10.42 -13.26 1.28
CA LEU A 83 -9.39 -13.96 0.50
C LEU A 83 -8.85 -13.09 -0.65
N LEU A 84 -9.75 -12.43 -1.39
CA LEU A 84 -9.37 -11.52 -2.47
C LEU A 84 -8.57 -10.32 -1.96
N LEU A 85 -8.92 -9.78 -0.79
CA LEU A 85 -8.17 -8.68 -0.17
C LEU A 85 -6.73 -9.12 0.17
N VAL A 86 -6.56 -10.29 0.78
CA VAL A 86 -5.22 -10.81 1.10
C VAL A 86 -4.41 -11.03 -0.18
N LEU A 87 -5.01 -11.67 -1.19
CA LEU A 87 -4.35 -11.92 -2.46
C LEU A 87 -3.94 -10.60 -3.14
N PHE A 88 -4.79 -9.59 -3.09
CA PHE A 88 -4.50 -8.24 -3.56
C PHE A 88 -3.32 -7.60 -2.82
N CYS A 89 -3.29 -7.67 -1.48
CA CYS A 89 -2.18 -7.16 -0.68
C CYS A 89 -0.86 -7.87 -1.00
N VAL A 90 -0.88 -9.19 -1.20
CA VAL A 90 0.31 -9.97 -1.59
C VAL A 90 0.82 -9.51 -2.95
N VAL A 91 -0.05 -9.39 -3.95
CA VAL A 91 0.32 -8.89 -5.28
C VAL A 91 0.92 -7.48 -5.19
N LEU A 92 0.30 -6.57 -4.44
CA LEU A 92 0.83 -5.23 -4.25
C LEU A 92 2.21 -5.22 -3.55
N PHE A 93 2.41 -6.09 -2.55
CA PHE A 93 3.67 -6.20 -1.84
C PHE A 93 4.80 -6.65 -2.78
N PHE A 94 4.57 -7.69 -3.57
CA PHE A 94 5.56 -8.19 -4.54
C PHE A 94 5.76 -7.27 -5.73
N ALA A 95 4.72 -6.56 -6.18
CA ALA A 95 4.85 -5.57 -7.25
C ALA A 95 5.55 -4.29 -6.78
N SER A 96 5.54 -4.01 -5.46
CA SER A 96 6.01 -2.74 -4.90
C SER A 96 7.45 -2.35 -5.29
N PRO A 97 8.45 -3.25 -5.21
CA PRO A 97 9.83 -2.93 -5.57
C PRO A 97 9.97 -2.62 -7.06
N SER A 98 9.34 -3.43 -7.91
CA SER A 98 9.37 -3.25 -9.37
C SER A 98 8.71 -1.94 -9.78
N LEU A 99 7.54 -1.64 -9.22
CA LEU A 99 6.83 -0.38 -9.49
C LEU A 99 7.61 0.84 -8.98
N TYR A 100 8.23 0.73 -7.81
CA TYR A 100 9.04 1.82 -7.24
C TYR A 100 10.29 2.11 -8.07
N SER A 101 10.97 1.07 -8.57
CA SER A 101 12.12 1.25 -9.48
C SER A 101 11.70 1.85 -10.83
N LEU A 102 10.55 1.45 -11.37
CA LEU A 102 9.97 2.08 -12.57
C LEU A 102 9.64 3.56 -12.34
N ALA A 103 9.05 3.91 -11.19
CA ALA A 103 8.79 5.30 -10.82
C ALA A 103 10.08 6.12 -10.73
N GLY A 104 11.16 5.53 -10.20
CA GLY A 104 12.48 6.17 -10.21
C GLY A 104 13.01 6.44 -11.62
N ARG A 105 12.83 5.51 -12.56
CA ARG A 105 13.22 5.71 -13.98
C ARG A 105 12.39 6.77 -14.70
N LEU A 106 11.15 7.00 -14.27
CA LEU A 106 10.30 8.05 -14.84
C LEU A 106 10.70 9.46 -14.36
N SER A 107 11.36 9.53 -13.21
CA SER A 107 11.79 10.78 -12.57
C SER A 107 13.13 11.31 -13.09
N SER A 108 13.87 10.49 -13.85
CA SER A 108 15.17 10.78 -14.45
C SER A 108 15.03 11.16 -15.91
#